data_AF-W0FNH6-F1
#
_entry.id   AF-W0FNH6-F1
#
_cell.length_a   1.000
_cell.length_b   1.000
_cell.length_c   1.000
_cell.angle_alpha   90.00
_cell.angle_beta   90.00
_cell.angle_gamma   90.00
#
_symmetry.space_group_name_H-M   'P 1'
#
loop_
_entity.id
_entity.type
_entity.pdbx_description
1 polymer ?
#
loop_
_entity_poly.entity_id
_entity_poly.type
_entity_poly.pdbx_seq_one_letter_code
_entity_poly.pdbx_strand_id
1 'polypeptide(L)'
;MPKEHLNAKIFDSRIRSGKVTLPERLLGFFLGPVSVLLMNSILNNYLNVYYTDVVHLGDVWNGWFLTSFPIVVKLIDALTYILMGRIMSRFYSRQGVARPWILLSAPLLCISMVLLFAVPAAKPAVVAIWVFLSYNLFYSIAYTAYNSAHTLMVPLATSDREERSKLSVFTNMQTMLSGALVAVLFPTLIVPRLGVNKVSWVTLMTVIAAVALPLISFEYFFTRERVTEENRRR
;
A
#
# COMPACT_ATOMS: atom_id res chain seq x y z
N MET A 1 26.23 16.83 5.77
CA MET A 1 26.55 16.05 4.55
C MET A 1 26.09 14.62 4.79
N PRO A 2 24.95 14.22 4.21
CA PRO A 2 24.97 13.28 3.08
C PRO A 2 23.83 13.58 2.08
N LYS A 3 24.13 14.21 0.93
CA LYS A 3 23.12 14.54 -0.11
C LYS A 3 23.44 13.93 -1.48
N GLU A 4 24.47 13.11 -1.61
CA GLU A 4 24.99 12.71 -2.93
C GLU A 4 24.46 11.38 -3.49
N HIS A 5 23.91 10.48 -2.66
CA HIS A 5 23.50 9.15 -3.15
C HIS A 5 22.14 9.10 -3.89
N LEU A 6 21.36 10.20 -3.90
CA LEU A 6 20.10 10.30 -4.64
C LEU A 6 20.24 11.02 -6.00
N ASN A 7 21.47 11.20 -6.50
CA ASN A 7 21.78 12.04 -7.65
C ASN A 7 22.02 11.25 -8.96
N ALA A 8 21.57 10.00 -9.04
CA ALA A 8 21.67 9.22 -10.27
C ALA A 8 20.49 9.51 -11.23
N LYS A 9 20.79 9.80 -12.51
CA LYS A 9 19.81 9.91 -13.63
C LYS A 9 18.85 8.72 -13.76
N ILE A 10 19.13 7.62 -13.06
CA ILE A 10 18.36 6.37 -13.03
C ILE A 10 16.97 6.59 -12.39
N PHE A 11 16.84 7.55 -11.48
CA PHE A 11 15.60 7.81 -10.74
C PHE A 11 14.69 8.87 -11.39
N ASP A 12 15.09 9.45 -12.52
CA ASP A 12 14.26 10.38 -13.27
C ASP A 12 13.09 9.62 -13.94
N SER A 13 11.90 10.25 -13.98
CA SER A 13 10.73 9.63 -14.62
C SER A 13 11.04 9.38 -16.10
N ARG A 14 10.73 8.16 -16.59
CA ARG A 14 10.96 7.82 -18.00
C ARG A 14 10.05 8.59 -18.96
N ILE A 15 9.02 9.25 -18.43
CA ILE A 15 8.06 10.03 -19.20
C ILE A 15 8.52 11.49 -19.28
N ARG A 16 8.70 11.99 -20.49
CA ARG A 16 9.06 13.40 -20.78
C ARG A 16 7.91 14.22 -21.40
N SER A 17 6.76 13.59 -21.63
CA SER A 17 5.61 14.20 -22.31
C SER A 17 4.88 15.24 -21.45
N GLY A 18 4.42 16.32 -22.09
CA GLY A 18 3.67 17.42 -21.47
C GLY A 18 2.21 17.07 -21.12
N LYS A 19 1.65 15.99 -21.67
CA LYS A 19 0.30 15.48 -21.34
C LYS A 19 0.40 14.06 -20.75
N VAL A 20 -0.62 13.66 -19.96
CA VAL A 20 -0.71 12.30 -19.42
C VAL A 20 -0.92 11.33 -20.57
N THR A 21 0.03 10.43 -20.80
CA THR A 21 -0.03 9.48 -21.92
C THR A 21 -0.69 8.15 -21.51
N LEU A 22 -1.24 7.40 -22.48
CA LEU A 22 -1.89 6.11 -22.21
C LEU A 22 -1.02 5.08 -21.44
N PRO A 23 0.31 4.97 -21.71
CA PRO A 23 1.21 4.14 -20.91
C PRO A 23 1.38 4.63 -19.47
N GLU A 24 1.34 5.93 -19.24
CA GLU A 24 1.38 6.52 -17.89
C GLU A 24 0.12 6.18 -17.09
N ARG A 25 -1.05 6.23 -17.74
CA ARG A 25 -2.33 5.87 -17.13
C ARG A 25 -2.41 4.38 -16.80
N LEU A 26 -1.94 3.51 -17.69
CA LEU A 26 -2.00 2.06 -17.52
C LEU A 26 -0.87 1.49 -16.65
N LEU A 27 0.39 1.87 -16.91
CA LEU A 27 1.53 1.29 -16.20
C LEU A 27 1.86 2.03 -14.91
N GLY A 28 1.66 3.34 -14.89
CA GLY A 28 1.91 4.19 -13.71
C GLY A 28 0.71 4.20 -12.77
N PHE A 29 -0.42 4.71 -13.26
CA PHE A 29 -1.59 4.96 -12.41
C PHE A 29 -2.47 3.76 -12.16
N PHE A 30 -2.40 2.67 -12.94
CA PHE A 30 -3.34 1.54 -12.80
C PHE A 30 -2.69 0.32 -12.13
N LEU A 31 -1.55 -0.16 -12.62
CA LEU A 31 -0.97 -1.41 -12.12
C LEU A 31 -0.44 -1.35 -10.68
N GLY A 32 0.28 -0.28 -10.31
CA GLY A 32 0.80 -0.10 -8.94
C GLY A 32 -0.32 -0.01 -7.90
N PRO A 33 -1.28 0.92 -8.04
CA PRO A 33 -2.36 1.10 -7.09
C PRO A 33 -3.27 -0.11 -6.97
N VAL A 34 -3.58 -0.79 -8.09
CA VAL A 34 -4.37 -2.03 -8.05
C VAL A 34 -3.70 -3.07 -7.15
N SER A 35 -2.37 -3.22 -7.21
CA SER A 35 -1.66 -4.19 -6.37
C SER A 35 -1.76 -3.87 -4.87
N VAL A 36 -1.59 -2.60 -4.47
CA VAL A 36 -1.70 -2.19 -3.06
C VAL A 36 -3.14 -2.24 -2.58
N LEU A 37 -4.09 -1.79 -3.39
CA LEU A 37 -5.52 -1.85 -3.08
C LEU A 37 -5.98 -3.30 -2.95
N LEU A 38 -5.47 -4.20 -3.79
CA LEU A 38 -5.71 -5.64 -3.68
C LEU A 38 -5.17 -6.19 -2.36
N MET A 39 -3.93 -5.87 -1.97
CA MET A 39 -3.37 -6.26 -0.67
C MET A 39 -4.25 -5.77 0.49
N ASN A 40 -4.68 -4.50 0.47
CA ASN A 40 -5.55 -3.93 1.48
C ASN A 40 -6.94 -4.62 1.51
N SER A 41 -7.52 -4.94 0.35
CA SER A 41 -8.77 -5.69 0.25
C SER A 41 -8.64 -7.10 0.85
N ILE A 42 -7.52 -7.79 0.61
CA ILE A 42 -7.27 -9.11 1.23
C ILE A 42 -7.24 -8.99 2.75
N LEU A 43 -6.48 -8.04 3.28
CA LEU A 43 -6.34 -7.90 4.73
C LEU A 43 -7.68 -7.58 5.40
N ASN A 44 -8.45 -6.65 4.83
CA ASN A 44 -9.74 -6.29 5.40
C ASN A 44 -10.76 -7.44 5.43
N ASN A 45 -10.70 -8.37 4.47
CA ASN A 45 -11.67 -9.47 4.37
C ASN A 45 -11.19 -10.76 5.03
N TYR A 46 -9.89 -11.08 4.98
CA TYR A 46 -9.38 -12.41 5.33
C TYR A 46 -8.41 -12.43 6.50
N LEU A 47 -7.87 -11.28 6.93
CA LEU A 47 -6.90 -11.28 8.03
C LEU A 47 -7.54 -11.73 9.34
N ASN A 48 -8.79 -11.33 9.59
CA ASN A 48 -9.53 -11.74 10.78
C ASN A 48 -9.76 -13.27 10.77
N VAL A 49 -10.23 -13.81 9.64
CA VAL A 49 -10.42 -15.26 9.42
C VAL A 49 -9.11 -16.04 9.61
N TYR A 50 -7.99 -15.52 9.10
CA TYR A 50 -6.68 -16.14 9.33
C TYR A 50 -6.31 -16.17 10.81
N TYR A 51 -6.55 -15.09 11.55
CA TYR A 51 -6.25 -15.04 12.98
C TYR A 51 -7.17 -15.93 13.82
N THR A 52 -8.44 -16.10 13.45
CA THR A 52 -9.34 -17.04 14.13
C THR A 52 -9.00 -18.49 13.79
N ASP A 53 -8.94 -18.83 12.51
CA ASP A 53 -9.01 -20.22 12.06
C ASP A 53 -7.63 -20.88 11.96
N VAL A 54 -6.57 -20.08 11.75
CA VAL A 54 -5.20 -20.60 11.60
C VAL A 54 -4.37 -20.35 12.85
N VAL A 55 -4.41 -19.13 13.38
CA VAL A 55 -3.60 -18.75 14.55
C VAL A 55 -4.31 -19.10 15.87
N HIS A 56 -5.61 -19.39 15.84
CA HIS A 56 -6.42 -19.70 17.02
C HIS A 56 -6.40 -18.55 18.06
N LEU A 57 -6.32 -17.30 17.57
CA LEU A 57 -6.41 -16.10 18.42
C LEU A 57 -7.86 -15.81 18.85
N GLY A 58 -8.85 -16.51 18.29
CA GLY A 58 -10.26 -16.36 18.66
C GLY A 58 -10.54 -16.64 20.14
N ASP A 59 -9.80 -17.57 20.75
CA ASP A 59 -9.98 -17.94 22.16
C ASP A 59 -9.13 -17.08 23.11
N VAL A 60 -8.17 -16.31 22.57
CA VAL A 60 -7.28 -15.47 23.38
C VAL A 60 -8.06 -14.29 23.94
N TRP A 61 -8.09 -14.18 25.27
CA TRP A 61 -8.88 -13.17 26.00
C TRP A 61 -10.38 -13.19 25.63
N ASN A 62 -10.99 -14.37 25.47
CA ASN A 62 -12.42 -14.52 25.14
C ASN A 62 -12.83 -13.75 23.86
N GLY A 63 -11.96 -13.68 22.84
CA GLY A 63 -12.23 -12.98 21.58
C GLY A 63 -12.17 -11.45 21.65
N TRP A 64 -11.98 -10.85 22.84
CA TRP A 64 -11.90 -9.40 23.01
C TRP A 64 -10.70 -8.79 22.32
N PHE A 65 -9.58 -9.51 22.24
CA PHE A 65 -8.39 -9.02 21.57
C PHE A 65 -8.69 -8.68 20.12
N LEU A 66 -9.20 -9.67 19.35
CA LEU A 66 -9.44 -9.55 17.91
C LEU A 66 -10.46 -8.44 17.55
N THR A 67 -11.34 -8.10 18.48
CA THR A 67 -12.36 -7.06 18.31
C THR A 67 -11.83 -5.67 18.68
N SER A 68 -11.04 -5.57 19.76
CA SER A 68 -10.59 -4.28 20.31
C SER A 68 -9.32 -3.76 19.65
N PHE A 69 -8.35 -4.62 19.33
CA PHE A 69 -7.07 -4.17 18.79
C PHE A 69 -7.21 -3.42 17.45
N PRO A 70 -8.05 -3.83 16.47
CA PRO A 70 -8.14 -3.11 15.20
C PRO A 70 -8.68 -1.70 15.38
N ILE A 71 -9.52 -1.46 16.39
CA ILE A 71 -10.05 -0.14 16.73
C ILE A 71 -8.90 0.76 17.20
N VAL A 72 -8.05 0.26 18.09
CA VAL A 72 -6.86 0.98 18.56
C VAL A 72 -5.92 1.29 17.41
N VAL A 73 -5.66 0.32 16.53
CA VAL A 73 -4.78 0.57 15.38
C VAL A 73 -5.39 1.57 14.40
N LYS A 74 -6.70 1.54 14.15
CA LYS A 74 -7.37 2.56 13.32
C LYS A 74 -7.27 3.96 13.90
N LEU A 75 -7.29 4.11 15.22
CA LEU A 75 -7.07 5.40 15.87
C LEU A 75 -5.65 5.91 15.63
N ILE A 76 -4.64 5.03 15.78
CA ILE A 76 -3.23 5.36 15.48
C ILE A 76 -3.06 5.70 14.00
N ASP A 77 -3.73 4.95 13.11
CA ASP A 77 -3.69 5.18 11.68
C ASP A 77 -4.24 6.57 11.32
N ALA A 78 -5.39 6.97 11.89
CA ALA A 78 -5.95 8.30 11.71
C ALA A 78 -4.99 9.42 12.14
N LEU A 79 -4.27 9.25 13.27
CA LEU A 79 -3.24 10.19 13.70
C LEU A 79 -2.07 10.21 12.71
N THR A 80 -1.67 9.04 12.21
CA THR A 80 -0.54 8.93 11.30
C THR A 80 -0.86 9.55 9.93
N TYR A 81 -2.10 9.49 9.45
CA TYR A 81 -2.54 10.25 8.26
C TYR A 81 -2.29 11.76 8.41
N ILE A 82 -2.65 12.33 9.56
CA ILE A 82 -2.46 13.77 9.84
C ILE A 82 -0.97 14.12 9.88
N LEU A 83 -0.18 13.28 10.57
CA LEU A 83 1.28 13.46 10.64
C LEU A 83 1.92 13.35 9.25
N MET A 84 1.49 12.38 8.46
CA MET A 84 2.01 12.15 7.12
C MET A 84 1.74 13.35 6.20
N GLY A 85 0.56 13.95 6.28
CA GLY A 85 0.24 15.18 5.55
C GLY A 85 1.18 16.34 5.91
N ARG A 86 1.51 16.52 7.20
CA ARG A 86 2.49 17.54 7.64
C ARG A 86 3.92 17.22 7.24
N ILE A 87 4.29 15.94 7.20
CA ILE A 87 5.60 15.49 6.78
C ILE A 87 5.75 15.76 5.27
N MET A 88 4.81 15.28 4.45
CA MET A 88 4.86 15.46 3.00
C MET A 88 4.91 16.94 2.58
N SER A 89 4.20 17.83 3.28
CA SER A 89 4.25 19.27 2.98
C SER A 89 5.59 19.94 3.29
N ARG A 90 6.44 19.33 4.12
CA ARG A 90 7.79 19.81 4.45
C ARG A 90 8.90 19.16 3.62
N PHE A 91 8.65 17.98 3.06
CA PHE A 91 9.63 17.22 2.29
C PHE A 91 9.49 17.47 0.79
N TYR A 92 10.27 18.44 0.28
CA TYR A 92 10.43 18.66 -1.16
C TYR A 92 11.74 18.00 -1.63
N SER A 93 11.62 16.98 -2.48
CA SER A 93 12.79 16.36 -3.14
C SER A 93 12.93 16.85 -4.59
N ARG A 94 14.10 16.64 -5.20
CA ARG A 94 14.32 16.94 -6.62
C ARG A 94 13.38 16.15 -7.55
N GLN A 95 12.89 15.00 -7.11
CA GLN A 95 12.03 14.08 -7.87
C GLN A 95 10.54 14.37 -7.71
N GLY A 96 10.18 15.33 -6.84
CA GLY A 96 8.79 15.60 -6.46
C GLY A 96 8.54 15.42 -4.97
N VAL A 97 7.29 15.64 -4.56
CA VAL A 97 6.82 15.47 -3.18
C VAL A 97 6.36 14.05 -2.94
N ALA A 98 5.61 13.43 -3.86
CA ALA A 98 4.96 12.14 -3.68
C ALA A 98 5.84 10.95 -4.11
N ARG A 99 6.60 11.08 -5.21
CA ARG A 99 7.37 9.97 -5.79
C ARG A 99 8.33 9.27 -4.81
N PRO A 100 9.15 9.97 -4.00
CA PRO A 100 10.06 9.30 -3.06
C PRO A 100 9.34 8.44 -2.01
N TRP A 101 8.14 8.85 -1.58
CA TRP A 101 7.34 8.11 -0.61
C TRP A 101 6.74 6.83 -1.19
N ILE A 102 6.38 6.83 -2.48
CA ILE A 102 5.95 5.60 -3.18
C ILE A 102 7.10 4.58 -3.22
N LEU A 103 8.31 5.02 -3.56
CA LEU A 103 9.47 4.12 -3.60
C LEU A 103 9.84 3.58 -2.21
N LEU A 104 9.80 4.43 -1.19
CA LEU A 104 10.12 4.03 0.19
C LEU A 104 9.08 3.07 0.78
N SER A 105 7.80 3.27 0.45
CA SER A 105 6.70 2.43 0.94
C SER A 105 6.65 1.06 0.26
N ALA A 106 7.16 0.91 -0.97
CA ALA A 106 7.15 -0.36 -1.69
C ALA A 106 7.76 -1.55 -0.91
N PRO A 107 9.04 -1.51 -0.46
CA PRO A 107 9.60 -2.61 0.32
C PRO A 107 8.92 -2.74 1.69
N LEU A 108 8.53 -1.62 2.30
CA LEU A 108 7.92 -1.62 3.62
C LEU A 108 6.55 -2.30 3.62
N LEU A 109 5.74 -2.07 2.58
CA LEU A 109 4.45 -2.74 2.34
C LEU A 109 4.64 -4.24 2.13
N CYS A 110 5.63 -4.63 1.32
CA CYS A 110 5.88 -6.04 1.03
C CYS A 110 6.35 -6.80 2.28
N ILE A 111 7.29 -6.23 3.05
CA ILE A 111 7.80 -6.84 4.28
C ILE A 111 6.69 -6.93 5.33
N SER A 112 5.95 -5.85 5.54
CA SER A 112 4.85 -5.83 6.53
C SER A 112 3.71 -6.78 6.18
N MET A 113 3.41 -6.95 4.88
CA MET A 113 2.44 -7.94 4.41
C MET A 113 2.87 -9.36 4.79
N VAL A 114 4.14 -9.73 4.56
CA VAL A 114 4.63 -11.05 4.95
C VAL A 114 4.62 -11.21 6.48
N LEU A 115 4.99 -10.16 7.20
CA LEU A 115 5.08 -10.16 8.67
C LEU A 115 3.73 -10.42 9.37
N LEU A 116 2.64 -9.89 8.79
CA LEU A 116 1.27 -10.09 9.27
C LEU A 116 0.87 -11.57 9.30
N PHE A 117 1.33 -12.35 8.32
CA PHE A 117 1.00 -13.77 8.23
C PHE A 117 2.09 -14.65 8.86
N ALA A 118 3.35 -14.19 8.88
CA ALA A 118 4.47 -14.88 9.51
C ALA A 118 4.47 -14.76 11.05
N VAL A 119 3.35 -15.12 11.68
CA VAL A 119 3.18 -15.11 13.13
C VAL A 119 4.08 -16.19 13.75
N PRO A 120 4.89 -15.92 14.78
CA PRO A 120 5.68 -16.95 15.45
C PRO A 120 4.80 -17.90 16.29
N ALA A 121 5.19 -19.17 16.42
CA ALA A 121 4.57 -20.09 17.37
C ALA A 121 5.13 -19.82 18.78
N ALA A 122 4.49 -18.91 19.51
CA ALA A 122 4.94 -18.46 20.84
C ALA A 122 3.76 -18.35 21.81
N LYS A 123 4.04 -17.93 23.05
CA LYS A 123 2.99 -17.69 24.06
C LYS A 123 1.97 -16.66 23.53
N PRO A 124 0.69 -16.74 23.92
CA PRO A 124 -0.36 -15.84 23.43
C PRO A 124 -0.03 -14.35 23.56
N ALA A 125 0.62 -13.93 24.64
CA ALA A 125 1.06 -12.54 24.84
C ALA A 125 2.08 -12.08 23.79
N VAL A 126 3.03 -12.94 23.41
CA VAL A 126 4.06 -12.62 22.39
C VAL A 126 3.41 -12.54 21.01
N VAL A 127 2.48 -13.45 20.73
CA VAL A 127 1.70 -13.43 19.48
C VAL A 127 0.85 -12.16 19.38
N ALA A 128 0.19 -11.75 20.47
CA ALA A 128 -0.61 -10.53 20.50
C ALA A 128 0.24 -9.27 20.21
N ILE A 129 1.41 -9.15 20.84
CA ILE A 129 2.35 -8.05 20.59
C ILE A 129 2.83 -8.06 19.14
N TRP A 130 3.14 -9.25 18.59
CA TRP A 130 3.57 -9.40 17.20
C TRP A 130 2.49 -8.95 16.21
N VAL A 131 1.25 -9.41 16.40
CA VAL A 131 0.10 -9.03 15.57
C VAL A 131 -0.13 -7.52 15.66
N PHE A 132 -0.08 -6.94 16.85
CA PHE A 132 -0.24 -5.50 17.04
C PHE A 132 0.83 -4.70 16.31
N LEU A 133 2.11 -5.09 16.43
CA LEU A 133 3.23 -4.39 15.82
C LEU A 133 3.24 -4.52 14.29
N SER A 134 3.04 -5.74 13.77
CA SER A 134 2.96 -5.99 12.33
C SER A 134 1.79 -5.28 11.66
N TYR A 135 0.63 -5.21 12.33
CA TYR A 135 -0.54 -4.49 11.85
C TYR A 135 -0.31 -2.97 11.81
N ASN A 136 0.29 -2.38 12.85
CA ASN A 136 0.67 -0.96 12.84
C ASN A 136 1.69 -0.66 11.74
N LEU A 137 2.68 -1.53 11.55
CA LEU A 137 3.69 -1.35 10.51
C LEU A 137 3.06 -1.33 9.11
N PHE A 138 2.09 -2.22 8.84
CA PHE A 138 1.39 -2.26 7.56
C PHE A 138 0.48 -1.04 7.39
N TYR A 139 -0.49 -0.84 8.29
CA TYR A 139 -1.53 0.18 8.09
C TYR A 139 -1.00 1.59 8.38
N SER A 140 -0.51 1.81 9.60
CA SER A 140 -0.14 3.15 10.07
C SER A 140 1.08 3.71 9.36
N ILE A 141 2.04 2.87 8.97
CA ILE A 141 3.28 3.36 8.34
C ILE A 141 3.26 3.14 6.83
N ALA A 142 3.26 1.88 6.38
CA ALA A 142 3.51 1.55 4.99
C ALA A 142 2.36 1.98 4.07
N TYR A 143 1.14 1.56 4.40
CA TYR A 143 -0.06 1.85 3.62
C TYR A 143 -0.41 3.33 3.66
N THR A 144 -0.36 3.97 4.83
CA THR A 144 -0.62 5.41 4.95
C THR A 144 0.39 6.26 4.19
N ALA A 145 1.67 5.88 4.18
CA ALA A 145 2.67 6.58 3.37
C ALA A 145 2.40 6.46 1.87
N TYR A 146 2.10 5.24 1.40
CA TYR A 146 1.77 4.98 0.00
C TYR A 146 0.49 5.69 -0.43
N ASN A 147 -0.61 5.47 0.30
CA ASN A 147 -1.94 5.96 -0.06
C ASN A 147 -1.98 7.50 -0.06
N SER A 148 -1.31 8.13 0.90
CA SER A 148 -1.18 9.59 0.95
C SER A 148 -0.39 10.13 -0.25
N ALA A 149 0.71 9.46 -0.64
CA ALA A 149 1.52 9.87 -1.79
C ALA A 149 0.75 9.68 -3.10
N HIS A 150 0.08 8.55 -3.26
CA HIS A 150 -0.74 8.24 -4.43
C HIS A 150 -1.89 9.25 -4.59
N THR A 151 -2.58 9.58 -3.50
CA THR A 151 -3.68 10.57 -3.52
C THR A 151 -3.19 11.97 -3.93
N LEU A 152 -1.99 12.36 -3.50
CA LEU A 152 -1.36 13.62 -3.92
C LEU A 152 -0.89 13.59 -5.38
N MET A 153 -0.59 12.42 -5.92
CA MET A 153 -0.09 12.30 -7.29
C MET A 153 -1.14 12.66 -8.34
N VAL A 154 -2.42 12.35 -8.11
CA VAL A 154 -3.52 12.69 -9.03
C VAL A 154 -3.62 14.20 -9.31
N PRO A 155 -3.72 15.09 -8.30
CA PRO A 155 -3.72 16.55 -8.53
C PRO A 155 -2.36 17.10 -8.98
N LEU A 156 -1.24 16.44 -8.66
CA LEU A 156 0.09 16.89 -9.10
C LEU A 156 0.42 16.49 -10.55
N ALA A 157 -0.33 15.54 -11.13
CA ALA A 157 -0.10 15.05 -12.47
C ALA A 157 -0.72 15.92 -13.58
N THR A 158 -1.78 16.69 -13.28
CA THR A 158 -2.44 17.58 -14.24
C THR A 158 -3.10 18.79 -13.59
N SER A 159 -2.97 19.96 -14.21
CA SER A 159 -3.65 21.21 -13.81
C SER A 159 -5.07 21.33 -14.40
N ASP A 160 -5.42 20.49 -15.37
CA ASP A 160 -6.70 20.52 -16.07
C ASP A 160 -7.79 19.77 -15.26
N ARG A 161 -8.94 20.43 -15.06
CA ARG A 161 -10.07 19.92 -14.29
C ARG A 161 -10.73 18.71 -14.95
N GLU A 162 -10.82 18.68 -16.28
CA GLU A 162 -11.46 17.58 -17.01
C GLU A 162 -10.59 16.31 -16.94
N GLU A 163 -9.29 16.47 -17.14
CA GLU A 163 -8.31 15.38 -17.02
C GLU A 163 -8.22 14.84 -15.59
N ARG A 164 -8.31 15.72 -14.58
CA ARG A 164 -8.36 15.31 -13.18
C ARG A 164 -9.62 14.49 -12.86
N SER A 165 -10.76 14.85 -13.44
CA SER A 165 -11.99 14.06 -13.31
C SER A 165 -11.82 12.66 -13.90
N LYS A 166 -11.24 12.55 -15.11
CA LYS A 166 -10.94 11.26 -15.75
C LYS A 166 -10.00 10.41 -14.90
N LEU A 167 -8.95 10.99 -14.33
CA LEU A 167 -8.04 10.27 -13.42
C LEU A 167 -8.76 9.77 -12.17
N SER A 168 -9.64 10.58 -11.57
CA SER A 168 -10.43 10.16 -10.40
C SER A 168 -11.33 8.96 -10.71
N VAL A 169 -11.98 8.95 -11.87
CA VAL A 169 -12.77 7.78 -12.33
C VAL A 169 -11.87 6.54 -12.49
N PHE A 170 -10.68 6.71 -13.06
CA PHE A 170 -9.69 5.63 -13.18
C PHE A 170 -9.29 5.05 -11.82
N THR A 171 -8.99 5.90 -10.82
CA THR A 171 -8.66 5.45 -9.46
C THR A 171 -9.82 4.71 -8.81
N ASN A 172 -11.06 5.19 -8.99
CA ASN A 172 -12.23 4.47 -8.48
C ASN A 172 -12.42 3.10 -9.13
N MET A 173 -12.21 3.00 -10.45
CA MET A 173 -12.25 1.72 -11.16
C MET A 173 -11.22 0.72 -10.62
N GLN A 174 -10.02 1.19 -10.24
CA GLN A 174 -8.97 0.34 -9.66
C GLN A 174 -9.42 -0.27 -8.33
N THR A 175 -9.98 0.55 -7.43
CA THR A 175 -10.52 0.10 -6.15
C THR A 175 -11.65 -0.91 -6.32
N MET A 176 -12.55 -0.67 -7.28
CA MET A 176 -13.65 -1.60 -7.57
C MET A 176 -13.11 -2.92 -8.14
N LEU A 177 -12.17 -2.86 -9.07
CA LEU A 177 -11.58 -4.05 -9.69
C LEU A 177 -10.81 -4.89 -8.66
N SER A 178 -9.95 -4.27 -7.84
CA SER A 178 -9.19 -4.98 -6.81
C SER A 178 -10.11 -5.62 -5.78
N GLY A 179 -11.15 -4.91 -5.34
CA GLY A 179 -12.15 -5.43 -4.41
C GLY A 179 -12.94 -6.59 -5.01
N ALA A 180 -13.42 -6.46 -6.24
CA ALA A 180 -14.19 -7.50 -6.93
C ALA A 180 -13.34 -8.76 -7.19
N LEU A 181 -12.09 -8.60 -7.61
CA LEU A 181 -11.17 -9.73 -7.81
C LEU A 181 -10.97 -10.51 -6.52
N VAL A 182 -10.75 -9.82 -5.40
CA VAL A 182 -10.60 -10.47 -4.10
C VAL A 182 -11.90 -11.16 -3.69
N ALA A 183 -13.03 -10.47 -3.76
CA ALA A 183 -14.33 -11.00 -3.35
C ALA A 183 -14.76 -12.24 -4.15
N VAL A 184 -14.36 -12.37 -5.42
CA VAL A 184 -14.70 -13.53 -6.25
C VAL A 184 -13.63 -14.61 -6.17
N LEU A 185 -12.34 -14.29 -6.38
CA LEU A 185 -11.28 -15.29 -6.50
C LEU A 185 -10.91 -15.92 -5.16
N PHE A 186 -10.90 -15.14 -4.08
CA PHE A 186 -10.46 -15.65 -2.78
C PHE A 186 -11.38 -16.75 -2.24
N PRO A 187 -12.69 -16.56 -2.11
CA PRO A 187 -13.55 -17.57 -1.52
C PRO A 187 -13.81 -18.76 -2.47
N THR A 188 -13.75 -18.56 -3.79
CA THR A 188 -14.04 -19.64 -4.75
C THR A 188 -12.82 -20.52 -5.06
N LEU A 189 -11.61 -19.94 -5.15
CA LEU A 189 -10.43 -20.65 -5.62
C LEU A 189 -9.33 -20.78 -4.57
N ILE A 190 -9.17 -19.77 -3.72
CA ILE A 190 -7.98 -19.67 -2.88
C ILE A 190 -8.24 -20.26 -1.48
N VAL A 191 -9.24 -19.77 -0.76
CA VAL A 191 -9.59 -20.19 0.60
C VAL A 191 -9.86 -21.70 0.69
N PRO A 192 -10.64 -22.34 -0.22
CA PRO A 192 -10.88 -23.78 -0.17
C PRO A 192 -9.59 -24.61 -0.36
N ARG A 193 -8.60 -24.07 -1.08
CA ARG A 193 -7.31 -24.75 -1.33
C ARG A 193 -6.28 -24.51 -0.23
N LEU A 194 -6.33 -23.34 0.42
CA LEU A 194 -5.45 -22.99 1.54
C LEU A 194 -5.81 -23.76 2.82
N GLY A 195 -7.11 -23.86 3.10
CA GLY A 195 -7.62 -24.39 4.36
C GLY A 195 -7.01 -23.65 5.57
N VAL A 196 -6.69 -24.41 6.61
CA VAL A 196 -6.08 -23.90 7.85
C VAL A 196 -4.54 -23.95 7.85
N ASN A 197 -3.91 -24.21 6.70
CA ASN A 197 -2.46 -24.37 6.66
C ASN A 197 -1.74 -23.02 6.64
N LYS A 198 -1.10 -22.69 7.76
CA LYS A 198 -0.27 -21.50 7.93
C LYS A 198 0.79 -21.28 6.86
N VAL A 199 1.47 -22.36 6.44
CA VAL A 199 2.54 -22.25 5.43
C VAL A 199 1.94 -21.78 4.10
N SER A 200 0.81 -22.36 3.69
CA SER A 200 0.13 -21.97 2.45
C SER A 200 -0.29 -20.50 2.44
N TRP A 201 -0.82 -19.99 3.57
CA TRP A 201 -1.15 -18.58 3.73
C TRP A 201 0.08 -17.68 3.61
N VAL A 202 1.16 -18.00 4.33
CA VAL A 202 2.42 -17.22 4.26
C VAL A 202 3.01 -17.26 2.84
N THR A 203 3.03 -18.42 2.18
CA THR A 203 3.52 -18.56 0.81
C THR A 203 2.71 -17.73 -0.17
N LEU A 204 1.37 -17.78 -0.10
CA LEU A 204 0.52 -16.97 -0.97
C LEU A 204 0.79 -15.48 -0.79
N MET A 205 0.84 -15.00 0.45
CA MET A 205 1.06 -13.57 0.73
C MET A 205 2.46 -13.13 0.33
N THR A 206 3.45 -14.02 0.44
CA THR A 206 4.81 -13.78 -0.07
C THR A 206 4.83 -13.67 -1.59
N VAL A 207 4.10 -14.54 -2.31
CA VAL A 207 3.98 -14.44 -3.78
C VAL A 207 3.30 -13.14 -4.18
N ILE A 208 2.20 -12.76 -3.51
CA ILE A 208 1.50 -11.49 -3.78
C ILE A 208 2.42 -10.29 -3.50
N ALA A 209 3.15 -10.29 -2.38
CA ALA A 209 4.11 -9.24 -2.06
C ALA A 209 5.26 -9.18 -3.09
N ALA A 210 5.79 -10.33 -3.52
CA ALA A 210 6.84 -10.40 -4.52
C ALA A 210 6.38 -9.87 -5.89
N VAL A 211 5.10 -10.04 -6.25
CA VAL A 211 4.50 -9.46 -7.47
C VAL A 211 4.16 -7.98 -7.28
N ALA A 212 3.73 -7.55 -6.10
CA ALA A 212 3.41 -6.15 -5.82
C ALA A 212 4.65 -5.24 -5.87
N LEU A 213 5.81 -5.71 -5.40
CA LEU A 213 7.05 -4.95 -5.38
C LEU A 213 7.46 -4.36 -6.74
N PRO A 214 7.56 -5.14 -7.84
CA PRO A 214 7.85 -4.59 -9.16
C PRO A 214 6.72 -3.70 -9.68
N LEU A 215 5.46 -3.97 -9.37
CA LEU A 215 4.33 -3.14 -9.80
C LEU A 215 4.35 -1.74 -9.17
N ILE A 216 4.61 -1.64 -7.87
CA ILE A 216 4.78 -0.36 -7.17
C ILE A 216 6.07 0.35 -7.67
N SER A 217 7.12 -0.42 -7.95
CA SER A 217 8.35 0.14 -8.54
C SER A 217 8.09 0.72 -9.94
N PHE A 218 7.25 0.05 -10.75
CA PHE A 218 6.84 0.58 -12.05
C PHE A 218 6.04 1.87 -11.91
N GLU A 219 5.13 1.96 -10.94
CA GLU A 219 4.44 3.22 -10.64
C GLU A 219 5.44 4.35 -10.39
N TYR A 220 6.48 4.14 -9.60
CA TYR A 220 7.52 5.15 -9.37
C TYR A 220 8.24 5.62 -10.65
N PHE A 221 8.60 4.69 -11.55
CA PHE A 221 9.35 5.03 -12.77
C PHE A 221 8.48 5.63 -13.89
N PHE A 222 7.19 5.28 -13.90
CA PHE A 222 6.23 5.68 -14.94
C PHE A 222 5.27 6.77 -14.50
N THR A 223 5.48 7.42 -13.36
CA THR A 223 4.69 8.58 -12.91
C THR A 223 5.52 9.86 -12.87
N ARG A 224 4.87 11.00 -13.15
CA ARG A 224 5.51 12.31 -13.18
C ARG A 224 4.65 13.38 -12.51
N GLU A 225 5.29 14.18 -11.65
CA GLU A 225 4.66 15.33 -11.00
C GLU A 225 4.87 16.60 -11.84
N ARG A 226 3.88 16.97 -12.65
CA ARG A 226 3.97 18.11 -13.58
C ARG A 226 3.76 19.45 -12.88
N VAL A 227 2.81 19.52 -11.94
CA VAL A 227 2.48 20.76 -11.21
C VAL A 227 3.64 21.18 -10.30
N THR A 228 4.33 20.22 -9.67
CA THR A 228 5.52 20.48 -8.85
C THR A 228 6.67 21.06 -9.69
N GLU A 229 6.86 20.60 -10.93
CA GLU A 229 7.87 21.14 -11.84
C GLU A 229 7.53 22.56 -12.32
N GLU A 230 6.25 22.85 -12.58
CA GLU A 230 5.79 24.17 -13.03
C GLU A 230 5.94 25.23 -11.93
N ASN A 231 5.54 24.91 -10.70
CA ASN A 231 5.72 25.80 -9.53
C ASN A 231 7.20 26.07 -9.19
N ARG A 232 8.12 25.19 -9.61
CA ARG A 232 9.57 25.38 -9.40
C ARG A 232 10.21 26.26 -10.47
N ARG A 233 9.56 26.45 -11.62
CA ARG A 233 10.03 27.30 -12.73
C ARG A 233 9.53 28.74 -12.64
N ARG A 234 8.52 29.02 -11.81
CA ARG A 234 8.07 30.36 -11.44
C ARG A 234 8.86 30.86 -10.24
#